data_AF-A0A2S2B4E8-F1
#
_entry.id   AF-A0A2S2B4E8-F1
#
_cell.length_a   1.000
_cell.length_b   1.000
_cell.length_c   1.000
_cell.angle_alpha   90.00
_cell.angle_beta   90.00
_cell.angle_gamma   90.00
#
_symmetry.space_group_name_H-M   'P 1'
#
loop_
_entity.id
_entity.type
_entity.pdbx_description
1 polymer ?
#
loop_
_entity_poly.entity_id
_entity_poly.type
_entity_poly.pdbx_seq_one_letter_code
_entity_poly.pdbx_strand_id
1 'polypeptide(L)'
;MIWFSRLSLAFLLAVCLHSKFAVGNHNTPWTSNERADAFVKSFMTYAGSCGAFSQDQMEDMSSIGETMMGAMGGMKGNITPHKMQALNTAFASAVAEIAVSDASGQNVRATTDAIASALDAAFYETTGSRNPAFVNEIRTMISMFAQASGNDSATSTAAAAAAG
;
A
#
# COMPACT_ATOMS: atom_id res chain seq x y z
N MET A 1 1.81 -41.01 -3.37
CA MET A 1 2.47 -39.75 -3.81
C MET A 1 1.63 -38.91 -4.79
N ILE A 2 0.80 -39.51 -5.65
CA ILE A 2 -0.08 -38.78 -6.62
C ILE A 2 -1.24 -37.96 -6.01
N TRP A 3 -1.61 -38.21 -4.75
CA TRP A 3 -2.74 -37.54 -4.10
C TRP A 3 -2.41 -36.10 -3.66
N PHE A 4 -1.21 -35.89 -3.11
CA PHE A 4 -0.72 -34.55 -2.75
C PHE A 4 -0.54 -33.64 -3.96
N SER A 5 -0.07 -34.18 -5.09
CA SER A 5 0.10 -33.43 -6.33
C SER A 5 -1.25 -32.92 -6.89
N ARG A 6 -2.31 -33.73 -6.78
CA ARG A 6 -3.67 -33.34 -7.18
C ARG A 6 -4.27 -32.28 -6.26
N LEU A 7 -4.00 -32.37 -4.95
CA LEU A 7 -4.45 -31.37 -3.98
C LEU A 7 -3.76 -30.02 -4.21
N SER A 8 -2.45 -30.05 -4.47
CA SER A 8 -1.66 -28.85 -4.78
C SER A 8 -2.14 -28.18 -6.08
N LEU A 9 -2.46 -28.96 -7.11
CA LEU A 9 -2.94 -28.42 -8.39
C LEU A 9 -4.35 -27.84 -8.26
N ALA A 10 -5.23 -28.48 -7.48
CA ALA A 10 -6.57 -27.98 -7.20
C ALA A 10 -6.53 -26.69 -6.37
N PHE A 11 -5.61 -26.58 -5.42
CA PHE A 11 -5.40 -25.37 -4.64
C PHE A 11 -4.85 -24.22 -5.49
N LEU A 12 -3.88 -24.50 -6.38
CA LEU A 12 -3.32 -23.51 -7.29
C LEU A 12 -4.39 -23.03 -8.30
N LEU A 13 -5.19 -23.93 -8.86
CA LEU A 13 -6.33 -23.57 -9.72
C LEU A 13 -7.36 -22.74 -8.95
N ALA A 14 -7.71 -23.12 -7.72
CA ALA A 14 -8.62 -22.34 -6.90
C ALA A 14 -8.07 -20.93 -6.67
N VAL A 15 -6.79 -20.75 -6.31
CA VAL A 15 -6.18 -19.42 -6.15
C VAL A 15 -6.22 -18.64 -7.46
N CYS A 16 -5.90 -19.26 -8.61
CA CYS A 16 -5.98 -18.60 -9.92
C CYS A 16 -7.40 -18.19 -10.33
N LEU A 17 -8.43 -18.97 -9.96
CA LEU A 17 -9.84 -18.67 -10.26
C LEU A 17 -10.44 -17.63 -9.31
N HIS A 18 -9.93 -17.51 -8.08
CA HIS A 18 -10.33 -16.46 -7.13
C HIS A 18 -9.57 -15.15 -7.33
N SER A 19 -8.55 -15.11 -8.21
CA SER A 19 -7.96 -13.88 -8.72
C SER A 19 -9.01 -13.12 -9.53
N LYS A 20 -9.87 -12.39 -8.82
CA LYS A 20 -10.64 -11.29 -9.38
C LYS A 20 -9.62 -10.29 -9.90
N PHE A 21 -9.29 -10.37 -11.19
CA PHE A 21 -8.74 -9.22 -11.89
C PHE A 21 -9.77 -8.11 -11.71
N ALA A 22 -9.47 -7.17 -10.83
CA ALA A 22 -10.21 -5.93 -10.76
C ALA A 22 -10.11 -5.31 -12.15
N VAL A 23 -11.20 -5.41 -12.92
CA VAL A 23 -11.42 -4.60 -14.12
C VAL A 23 -11.08 -3.18 -13.70
N GLY A 24 -10.07 -2.60 -14.35
CA GLY A 24 -9.46 -1.34 -13.97
C GLY A 24 -10.55 -0.28 -13.77
N ASN A 25 -10.77 0.10 -12.52
CA ASN A 25 -11.63 1.21 -12.22
C ASN A 25 -10.94 2.44 -12.81
N HIS A 26 -11.53 3.03 -13.86
CA HIS A 26 -11.04 4.26 -14.50
C HIS A 26 -11.00 5.45 -13.54
N ASN A 27 -11.57 5.31 -12.33
CA ASN A 27 -11.49 6.25 -11.22
C ASN A 27 -10.25 5.98 -10.37
N THR A 28 -9.10 6.41 -10.89
CA THR A 28 -7.84 6.46 -10.15
C THR A 28 -7.28 7.88 -10.22
N PRO A 29 -6.66 8.39 -9.14
CA PRO A 29 -6.04 9.71 -9.14
C PRO A 29 -4.88 9.82 -10.15
N TRP A 30 -4.28 8.70 -10.56
CA TRP A 30 -3.13 8.65 -11.46
C TRP A 30 -3.47 8.86 -12.94
N THR A 31 -4.68 9.33 -13.27
CA THR A 31 -5.14 9.59 -14.64
C THR A 31 -4.55 10.86 -15.25
N SER A 32 -4.22 11.86 -14.42
CA SER A 32 -3.53 13.08 -14.84
C SER A 32 -2.59 13.57 -13.74
N ASN A 33 -1.58 14.36 -14.11
CA ASN A 33 -0.68 14.95 -13.11
C ASN A 33 -1.42 15.86 -12.13
N GLU A 34 -2.45 16.59 -12.58
CA GLU A 34 -3.22 17.45 -11.66
C GLU A 34 -3.99 16.63 -10.61
N ARG A 35 -4.58 15.50 -11.02
CA ARG A 35 -5.30 14.62 -10.09
C ARG A 35 -4.36 13.87 -9.14
N ALA A 36 -3.19 13.48 -9.62
CA ALA A 36 -2.16 12.84 -8.80
C ALA A 36 -1.59 13.81 -7.75
N ASP A 37 -1.29 15.05 -8.14
CA ASP A 37 -0.85 16.10 -7.21
C ASP A 37 -1.92 16.40 -6.16
N ALA A 38 -3.17 16.57 -6.59
CA ALA A 38 -4.29 16.77 -5.66
C ALA A 38 -4.47 15.59 -4.70
N PHE A 39 -4.27 14.36 -5.18
CA PHE A 39 -4.40 13.15 -4.37
C PHE A 39 -3.32 13.08 -3.29
N VAL A 40 -2.05 13.30 -3.67
CA VAL A 40 -0.93 13.29 -2.73
C VAL A 40 -1.12 14.39 -1.68
N LYS A 41 -1.47 15.62 -2.10
CA LYS A 41 -1.71 16.73 -1.16
C LYS A 41 -2.85 16.47 -0.19
N SER A 42 -3.96 15.92 -0.70
CA SER A 42 -5.11 15.55 0.12
C SER A 42 -4.72 14.48 1.13
N PHE A 43 -4.07 13.40 0.67
CA PHE A 43 -3.56 12.33 1.52
C PHE A 43 -2.64 12.88 2.63
N MET A 44 -1.65 13.71 2.28
CA MET A 44 -0.72 14.31 3.26
C MET A 44 -1.43 15.20 4.28
N THR A 45 -2.45 15.95 3.85
CA THR A 45 -3.24 16.78 4.77
C THR A 45 -3.99 15.93 5.79
N TYR A 46 -4.65 14.86 5.34
CA TYR A 46 -5.36 13.95 6.24
C TYR A 46 -4.40 13.15 7.13
N ALA A 47 -3.28 12.68 6.59
CA ALA A 47 -2.25 11.97 7.34
C ALA A 47 -1.61 12.87 8.42
N GLY A 48 -1.32 14.14 8.13
CA GLY A 48 -0.80 15.06 9.13
C GLY A 48 -1.79 15.39 10.25
N SER A 49 -3.09 15.41 9.93
CA SER A 49 -4.14 15.74 10.89
C SER A 49 -4.52 14.60 11.85
N CYS A 50 -4.19 13.35 11.52
CA CYS A 50 -4.65 12.18 12.28
C CYS A 50 -3.81 11.90 13.54
N GLY A 51 -2.63 12.52 13.66
CA GLY A 51 -1.71 12.35 14.79
C GLY A 51 -1.08 10.95 14.92
N ALA A 52 -1.26 10.09 13.91
CA ALA A 52 -0.77 8.70 13.92
C ALA A 52 0.65 8.57 13.34
N PHE A 53 1.23 9.64 12.81
CA PHE A 53 2.54 9.64 12.17
C PHE A 53 3.51 10.62 12.83
N SER A 54 4.78 10.23 12.91
CA SER A 54 5.88 11.12 13.28
C SER A 54 6.17 12.12 12.14
N GLN A 55 6.93 13.18 12.45
CA GLN A 55 7.34 14.14 11.44
C GLN A 55 8.24 13.48 10.38
N ASP A 56 9.14 12.58 10.79
CA ASP A 56 10.03 11.86 9.88
C ASP A 56 9.22 10.96 8.92
N GLN A 57 8.22 10.24 9.42
CA GLN A 57 7.31 9.45 8.56
C GLN A 57 6.55 10.33 7.57
N MET A 58 6.13 11.53 7.98
CA MET A 58 5.46 12.49 7.11
C MET A 58 6.41 13.02 6.02
N GLU A 59 7.67 13.26 6.34
CA GLU A 59 8.70 13.67 5.37
C GLU A 59 8.98 12.55 4.36
N ASP A 60 9.10 11.30 4.83
CA ASP A 60 9.26 10.11 3.97
C ASP A 60 8.06 9.93 3.02
N MET A 61 6.84 10.07 3.54
CA MET A 61 5.62 10.00 2.71
C MET A 61 5.57 11.10 1.65
N SER A 62 6.05 12.31 1.99
CA SER A 62 6.16 13.42 1.02
C SER A 62 7.14 13.09 -0.11
N SER A 63 8.33 12.58 0.23
CA SER A 63 9.37 12.17 -0.73
C SER A 63 8.87 11.08 -1.69
N ILE A 64 8.07 10.14 -1.18
CA ILE A 64 7.43 9.10 -2.00
C ILE A 64 6.37 9.70 -2.92
N GLY A 65 5.58 10.66 -2.43
CA GLY A 65 4.63 11.42 -3.25
C GLY A 65 5.32 12.13 -4.42
N GLU A 66 6.44 12.79 -4.17
CA GLU A 66 7.27 13.44 -5.19
C GLU A 66 7.86 12.45 -6.19
N THR A 67 8.37 11.31 -5.71
CA THR A 67 8.88 10.23 -6.55
C THR A 67 7.80 9.70 -7.50
N MET A 68 6.58 9.53 -7.00
CA MET A 68 5.44 9.06 -7.79
C MET A 68 5.02 10.08 -8.86
N MET A 69 5.01 11.36 -8.51
CA MET A 69 4.76 12.46 -9.46
C MET A 69 5.85 12.51 -10.54
N GLY A 70 7.12 12.32 -10.17
CA GLY A 70 8.23 12.22 -11.12
C GLY A 70 8.07 11.03 -12.07
N ALA A 71 7.67 9.87 -11.55
CA ALA A 71 7.40 8.67 -12.36
C ALA A 71 6.26 8.91 -13.37
N MET A 72 5.17 9.58 -12.95
CA MET A 72 4.08 9.96 -13.84
C MET A 72 4.51 10.95 -14.93
N GLY A 73 5.29 11.98 -14.57
CA GLY A 73 5.87 12.92 -15.53
C GLY A 73 6.74 12.20 -16.57
N GLY A 74 7.49 11.19 -16.14
CA GLY A 74 8.32 10.35 -17.01
C GLY A 74 7.53 9.48 -18.01
N MET A 75 6.26 9.17 -17.73
CA MET A 75 5.43 8.33 -18.63
C MET A 75 4.92 9.07 -19.87
N LYS A 76 5.11 10.40 -19.99
CA LYS A 76 4.80 11.22 -21.18
C LYS A 76 3.45 10.90 -21.87
N GLY A 77 2.41 10.63 -21.08
CA GLY A 77 1.06 10.33 -21.61
C GLY A 77 0.82 8.86 -22.00
N ASN A 78 1.80 7.96 -21.87
CA ASN A 78 1.59 6.51 -21.97
C ASN A 78 1.08 5.95 -20.63
N ILE A 79 -0.04 6.49 -20.17
CA ILE A 79 -0.71 6.05 -18.94
C ILE A 79 -1.73 4.98 -19.35
N THR A 80 -1.37 3.71 -19.12
CA THR A 80 -2.26 2.57 -19.35
C THR A 80 -2.93 2.15 -18.04
N PRO A 81 -4.08 1.45 -18.08
CA PRO A 81 -4.74 0.94 -16.87
C PRO A 81 -3.81 0.11 -15.98
N HIS A 82 -2.94 -0.71 -16.58
CA HIS A 82 -1.97 -1.51 -15.84
C HIS A 82 -0.90 -0.67 -15.16
N LYS A 83 -0.42 0.41 -15.80
CA LYS A 83 0.53 1.34 -15.20
C LYS A 83 -0.13 2.11 -14.05
N MET A 84 -1.38 2.53 -14.20
CA MET A 84 -2.12 3.19 -13.12
C MET A 84 -2.34 2.26 -11.93
N GLN A 85 -2.69 0.99 -12.19
CA GLN A 85 -2.80 -0.01 -11.13
C GLN A 85 -1.46 -0.22 -10.43
N ALA A 86 -0.36 -0.34 -11.19
CA ALA A 86 0.97 -0.48 -10.61
C ALA A 86 1.38 0.73 -9.77
N LEU A 87 1.08 1.95 -10.22
CA LEU A 87 1.32 3.18 -9.44
C LEU A 87 0.50 3.18 -8.15
N ASN A 88 -0.77 2.77 -8.24
CA ASN A 88 -1.66 2.70 -7.08
C ASN A 88 -1.16 1.69 -6.04
N THR A 89 -0.75 0.51 -6.48
CA THR A 89 -0.16 -0.52 -5.62
C THR A 89 1.23 -0.11 -5.10
N ALA A 90 2.05 0.57 -5.90
CA ALA A 90 3.35 1.07 -5.46
C ALA A 90 3.23 2.14 -4.38
N PHE A 91 2.30 3.09 -4.55
CA PHE A 91 2.02 4.11 -3.54
C PHE A 91 1.49 3.45 -2.25
N ALA A 92 0.58 2.50 -2.41
CA ALA A 92 0.04 1.72 -1.31
C ALA A 92 1.13 0.99 -0.52
N SER A 93 2.01 0.29 -1.23
CA SER A 93 3.12 -0.47 -0.66
C SER A 93 4.08 0.44 0.09
N ALA A 94 4.42 1.59 -0.51
CA ALA A 94 5.33 2.57 0.05
C ALA A 94 4.79 3.21 1.34
N VAL A 95 3.51 3.61 1.34
CA VAL A 95 2.84 4.13 2.54
C VAL A 95 2.74 3.05 3.62
N ALA A 96 2.44 1.81 3.22
CA ALA A 96 2.35 0.68 4.14
C ALA A 96 3.71 0.31 4.76
N GLU A 97 4.80 0.46 4.02
CA GLU A 97 6.16 0.26 4.49
C GLU A 97 6.53 1.31 5.56
N ILE A 98 6.32 2.60 5.27
CA ILE A 98 6.58 3.69 6.23
C ILE A 98 5.77 3.51 7.53
N ALA A 99 4.53 3.04 7.39
CA ALA A 99 3.65 2.79 8.52
C ALA A 99 4.17 1.69 9.46
N VAL A 100 4.97 0.76 8.96
CA VAL A 100 5.49 -0.39 9.70
C VAL A 100 6.93 -0.19 10.15
N SER A 101 7.76 0.49 9.34
CA SER A 101 9.18 0.71 9.62
C SER A 101 9.43 1.47 10.91
N ASP A 102 8.55 2.42 11.24
CA ASP A 102 8.63 3.23 12.48
C ASP A 102 7.55 2.85 13.50
N ALA A 103 6.86 1.72 13.32
CA ALA A 103 5.86 1.21 14.26
C ALA A 103 6.45 0.66 15.57
N SER A 104 7.72 0.92 15.87
CA SER A 104 8.46 0.46 17.05
C SER A 104 8.02 1.14 18.37
N GLY A 105 6.71 1.41 18.49
CA GLY A 105 6.06 2.06 19.64
C GLY A 105 4.63 2.55 19.32
N GLN A 106 4.26 2.68 18.04
CA GLN A 106 2.93 3.11 17.62
C GLN A 106 1.99 1.92 17.38
N ASN A 107 0.70 2.12 17.66
CA ASN A 107 -0.30 1.09 17.45
C ASN A 107 -0.53 0.90 15.94
N VAL A 108 0.10 -0.11 15.34
CA VAL A 108 -0.01 -0.45 13.90
C VAL A 108 -1.45 -0.40 13.40
N ARG A 109 -2.42 -0.79 14.23
CA ARG A 109 -3.84 -0.75 13.89
C ARG A 109 -4.37 0.69 13.79
N ALA A 110 -4.00 1.57 14.71
CA ALA A 110 -4.37 2.99 14.65
C ALA A 110 -3.75 3.68 13.43
N THR A 111 -2.49 3.40 13.13
CA THR A 111 -1.81 3.90 11.92
C THR A 111 -2.47 3.36 10.66
N THR A 112 -2.83 2.07 10.63
CA THR A 112 -3.57 1.45 9.50
C THR A 112 -4.93 2.11 9.27
N ASP A 113 -5.69 2.37 10.34
CA ASP A 113 -7.00 3.01 10.24
C ASP A 113 -6.90 4.49 9.81
N ALA A 114 -5.85 5.19 10.25
CA ALA A 114 -5.54 6.54 9.81
C ALA A 114 -5.19 6.58 8.31
N ILE A 115 -4.34 5.67 7.84
CA ILE A 115 -3.98 5.52 6.41
C ILE A 115 -5.23 5.25 5.60
N ALA A 116 -6.01 4.24 6.00
CA ALA A 116 -7.23 3.86 5.31
C ALA A 116 -8.20 5.04 5.19
N SER A 117 -8.36 5.84 6.25
CA SER A 117 -9.24 7.00 6.26
C SER A 117 -8.71 8.14 5.38
N ALA A 118 -7.41 8.43 5.43
CA ALA A 118 -6.76 9.45 4.60
C ALA A 118 -6.85 9.12 3.11
N LEU A 119 -6.63 7.86 2.74
CA LEU A 119 -6.73 7.39 1.37
C LEU A 119 -8.17 7.44 0.86
N ASP A 120 -9.14 7.05 1.68
CA ASP A 120 -10.55 7.08 1.29
C ASP A 120 -11.04 8.51 1.06
N ALA A 121 -10.61 9.44 1.91
CA ALA A 121 -10.87 10.87 1.73
C ALA A 121 -10.19 11.43 0.47
N ALA A 122 -8.90 11.11 0.25
CA ALA A 122 -8.17 11.56 -0.92
C ALA A 122 -8.72 10.98 -2.24
N PHE A 123 -9.16 9.71 -2.25
CA PHE A 123 -9.84 9.10 -3.39
C PHE A 123 -11.18 9.78 -3.69
N TYR A 124 -11.97 10.06 -2.65
CA TYR A 124 -13.24 10.75 -2.80
C TYR A 124 -13.05 12.16 -3.36
N GLU A 125 -12.09 12.92 -2.84
CA GLU A 125 -11.82 14.29 -3.28
C GLU A 125 -11.35 14.37 -4.74
N THR A 126 -10.55 13.41 -5.19
CA THR A 126 -9.94 13.46 -6.53
C THR A 126 -10.74 12.76 -7.63
N THR A 127 -11.41 11.66 -7.28
CA THR A 127 -12.16 10.84 -8.25
C THR A 127 -13.67 10.98 -8.11
N GLY A 128 -14.16 11.59 -7.03
CA GLY A 128 -15.58 11.68 -6.71
C GLY A 128 -16.18 10.35 -6.23
N SER A 129 -15.35 9.33 -5.97
CA SER A 129 -15.79 8.01 -5.51
C SER A 129 -14.79 7.42 -4.54
N ARG A 130 -15.31 6.75 -3.51
CA ARG A 130 -14.50 5.94 -2.59
C ARG A 130 -14.06 4.65 -3.28
N ASN A 131 -12.89 4.14 -2.93
CA ASN A 131 -12.38 2.87 -3.44
C ASN A 131 -12.14 1.89 -2.27
N PRO A 132 -13.20 1.24 -1.76
CA PRO A 132 -13.07 0.36 -0.60
C PRO A 132 -12.22 -0.88 -0.89
N ALA A 133 -12.15 -1.33 -2.15
CA ALA A 133 -11.29 -2.44 -2.55
C ALA A 133 -9.81 -2.07 -2.39
N PHE A 134 -9.42 -0.89 -2.86
CA PHE A 134 -8.06 -0.38 -2.69
C PHE A 134 -7.68 -0.19 -1.22
N VAL A 135 -8.56 0.42 -0.43
CA VAL A 135 -8.32 0.62 1.00
C VAL A 135 -8.14 -0.72 1.73
N ASN A 136 -8.91 -1.75 1.37
CA ASN A 136 -8.78 -3.10 1.94
C ASN A 136 -7.47 -3.79 1.52
N GLU A 137 -7.00 -3.56 0.30
CA GLU A 137 -5.70 -4.03 -0.17
C GLU A 137 -4.56 -3.41 0.64
N ILE A 138 -4.62 -2.10 0.93
CA ILE A 138 -3.64 -1.41 1.77
C ILE A 138 -3.63 -1.97 3.20
N ARG A 139 -4.80 -2.16 3.81
CA ARG A 139 -4.92 -2.78 5.14
C ARG A 139 -4.26 -4.16 5.18
N THR A 140 -4.45 -4.94 4.11
CA THR A 140 -3.84 -6.26 3.97
C THR A 140 -2.32 -6.14 3.85
N MET A 141 -1.80 -5.25 3.01
CA MET A 141 -0.36 -5.03 2.87
C MET A 141 0.30 -4.58 4.17
N ILE A 142 -0.28 -3.61 4.90
CA ILE A 142 0.24 -3.18 6.20
C ILE A 142 0.28 -4.35 7.18
N SER A 143 -0.76 -5.19 7.21
CA SER A 143 -0.79 -6.37 8.07
C SER A 143 0.28 -7.41 7.69
N MET A 144 0.61 -7.53 6.39
CA MET A 144 1.66 -8.44 5.92
C MET A 144 3.05 -7.88 6.24
N PHE A 145 3.30 -6.59 6.04
CA PHE A 145 4.56 -5.96 6.41
C PHE A 145 4.78 -5.98 7.92
N ALA A 146 3.76 -5.71 8.73
CA ALA A 146 3.87 -5.80 10.19
C ALA A 146 4.23 -7.21 10.67
N GLN A 147 3.67 -8.25 10.03
CA GLN A 147 4.05 -9.64 10.28
C GLN A 147 5.50 -9.93 9.84
N ALA A 148 5.91 -9.44 8.66
CA ALA A 148 7.27 -9.62 8.16
C ALA A 148 8.32 -8.96 9.06
N SER A 149 8.10 -7.72 9.49
CA SER A 149 8.98 -6.98 10.40
C SER A 149 9.09 -7.62 11.79
N GLY A 150 7.99 -8.21 12.30
CA GLY A 150 8.02 -9.02 13.52
C GLY A 150 8.86 -10.30 13.37
N ASN A 151 8.85 -10.90 12.18
CA ASN A 151 9.60 -12.12 11.87
C ASN A 151 11.10 -11.84 11.66
N ASP A 152 11.47 -10.67 11.12
CA ASP A 152 12.88 -10.21 11.04
C ASP A 152 13.51 -10.02 12.43
N SER A 153 12.73 -9.52 13.39
CA SER A 153 13.15 -9.36 14.79
C SER A 153 13.32 -10.70 15.52
N ALA A 154 12.49 -11.70 15.20
CA ALA A 154 12.61 -13.05 15.76
C ALA A 154 13.81 -13.83 15.18
N THR A 155 14.11 -13.65 13.88
CA THR A 155 15.22 -14.34 13.22
C THR A 155 16.58 -13.83 13.70
N SER A 156 16.72 -12.52 13.92
CA SER A 156 17.92 -11.91 14.52
C SER A 156 18.17 -12.39 15.96
N THR A 157 17.11 -12.59 16.74
CA THR A 157 17.22 -13.14 18.10
C THR A 157 17.58 -14.64 18.10
N ALA A 158 17.02 -15.43 17.18
CA ALA A 158 17.35 -16.86 17.04
C ALA A 158 18.80 -17.08 16.56
N ALA A 159 19.33 -16.22 15.69
CA ALA A 159 20.72 -16.27 15.25
C ALA A 159 21.70 -15.90 16.38
N ALA A 160 21.35 -14.96 17.27
CA ALA A 160 22.15 -14.62 18.45
C ALA A 160 22.13 -15.73 19.52
N ALA A 161 20.99 -16.42 19.70
CA ALA A 161 20.87 -17.52 20.65
C ALA A 161 21.56 -18.83 20.20
N ALA A 162 21.82 -19.01 18.90
CA ALA A 162 22.57 -20.16 18.37
C ALA A 162 24.10 -19.94 18.37
N ALA A 163 24.57 -18.75 18.74
CA ALA A 163 25.98 -18.37 18.77
C ALA A 163 26.54 -18.19 20.19
N GLY A 164 25.75 -18.48 21.23
CA GLY A 164 26.17 -18.52 22.64
C GLY A 164 26.10 -19.93 23.21
#